data_AF-A0A933SM08-F1
#
_entry.id   AF-A0A933SM08-F1
#
_cell.length_a   1.000
_cell.length_b   1.000
_cell.length_c   1.000
_cell.angle_alpha   90.00
_cell.angle_beta   90.00
_cell.angle_gamma   90.00
#
_symmetry.space_group_name_H-M   'P 1'
#
loop_
_entity.id
_entity.type
_entity.pdbx_description
1 polymer ?
#
loop_
_entity_poly.entity_id
_entity_poly.type
_entity_poly.pdbx_seq_one_letter_code
_entity_poly.pdbx_strand_id
1 'polypeptide(L)'
;MSVVMKWNRSALVLLFLAVSAWGYGCASLGAPRSVCLSYNVPLRMEGTIELRTHPLPGDEYADPEEFEHPVKYRILKLDGPICVFADPHDDTTKTEYAVTEIQMAIPFDTYASFLNKRVVAEGELYHRIVGHHYTPVLIEVKGITPIPAP
;
A
#
# COMPACT_ATOMS: atom_id res chain seq x y z
N MET A 1 -24.35 -13.62 -69.17
CA MET A 1 -24.76 -13.40 -67.76
C MET A 1 -25.56 -14.62 -67.32
N SER A 2 -25.26 -15.11 -66.10
CA SER A 2 -26.00 -16.12 -65.33
C SER A 2 -25.80 -17.59 -65.72
N VAL A 3 -25.74 -18.57 -64.81
CA VAL A 3 -25.32 -18.70 -63.40
C VAL A 3 -25.08 -20.21 -63.28
N VAL A 4 -23.92 -20.63 -62.76
CA VAL A 4 -23.62 -22.04 -62.49
C VAL A 4 -24.40 -22.46 -61.23
N MET A 5 -25.35 -23.38 -61.38
CA MET A 5 -26.09 -23.98 -60.26
C MET A 5 -25.53 -25.39 -60.02
N LYS A 6 -24.70 -25.55 -58.99
CA LYS A 6 -24.17 -26.84 -58.54
C LYS A 6 -24.81 -27.20 -57.19
N TRP A 7 -25.24 -28.46 -57.14
CA TRP A 7 -25.92 -29.16 -56.05
C TRP A 7 -25.21 -29.06 -54.69
N ASN A 8 -25.94 -29.19 -53.58
CA ASN A 8 -25.79 -30.40 -52.76
C ASN A 8 -26.91 -30.64 -51.74
N ARG A 9 -27.01 -31.91 -51.38
CA ARG A 9 -28.11 -32.60 -50.71
C ARG A 9 -28.30 -32.24 -49.25
N SER A 10 -29.57 -32.34 -48.87
CA SER A 10 -30.12 -32.20 -47.53
C SER A 10 -29.57 -33.20 -46.52
N ALA A 11 -29.41 -32.66 -45.30
CA ALA A 11 -29.79 -33.24 -44.01
C ALA A 11 -29.11 -34.54 -43.54
N LEU A 12 -28.17 -34.38 -42.61
CA LEU A 12 -28.15 -35.19 -41.41
C LEU A 12 -27.72 -34.29 -40.23
N VAL A 13 -28.70 -33.83 -39.45
CA VAL A 13 -28.46 -33.12 -38.20
C VAL A 13 -28.26 -34.20 -37.12
N LEU A 14 -27.01 -34.45 -36.73
CA LEU A 14 -26.69 -35.19 -35.52
C LEU A 14 -26.38 -34.20 -34.42
N LEU A 15 -27.35 -34.03 -33.53
CA LEU A 15 -27.32 -33.17 -32.37
C LEU A 15 -26.55 -33.91 -31.25
N PHE A 16 -25.24 -33.70 -31.16
CA PHE A 16 -24.45 -34.09 -29.99
C PHE A 16 -24.35 -32.90 -29.03
N LEU A 17 -25.24 -32.85 -28.05
CA LEU A 17 -25.07 -32.00 -26.87
C LEU A 17 -24.01 -32.65 -25.96
N ALA A 18 -22.75 -32.35 -26.22
CA ALA A 18 -21.70 -32.52 -25.23
C ALA A 18 -21.68 -31.26 -24.34
N VAL A 19 -22.48 -31.28 -23.28
CA VAL A 19 -22.35 -30.31 -22.18
C VAL A 19 -21.07 -30.66 -21.42
N SER A 20 -19.92 -30.21 -21.92
CA SER A 20 -18.71 -30.20 -21.10
C SER A 20 -18.91 -29.10 -20.06
N ALA A 21 -19.34 -29.51 -18.87
CA ALA A 21 -19.30 -28.70 -17.68
C ALA A 21 -17.83 -28.33 -17.41
N TRP A 22 -17.37 -27.22 -18.01
CA TRP A 22 -16.21 -26.51 -17.51
C TRP A 22 -16.64 -25.89 -16.20
N GLY A 23 -16.50 -26.69 -15.14
CA GLY A 23 -16.35 -26.19 -13.79
C GLY A 23 -15.09 -25.34 -13.77
N TYR A 24 -15.24 -24.07 -14.12
CA TYR A 24 -14.32 -23.03 -13.71
C TYR A 24 -14.42 -22.97 -12.20
N GLY A 25 -13.66 -23.83 -11.52
CA GLY A 25 -13.36 -23.69 -10.12
C GLY A 25 -12.73 -22.32 -9.98
N CYS A 26 -13.52 -21.36 -9.50
CA CYS A 26 -13.04 -20.05 -9.10
C CYS A 26 -12.11 -20.32 -7.91
N ALA A 27 -10.82 -20.53 -8.19
CA ALA A 27 -9.80 -20.60 -7.17
C ALA A 27 -9.86 -19.27 -6.43
N SER A 28 -10.43 -19.29 -5.22
CA SER A 28 -10.34 -18.18 -4.30
C SER A 28 -8.85 -18.03 -3.95
N LEU A 29 -8.15 -17.19 -4.70
CA LEU A 29 -6.86 -16.66 -4.29
C LEU A 29 -7.09 -16.01 -2.93
N GLY A 30 -6.66 -16.70 -1.87
CA GLY A 30 -6.80 -16.20 -0.52
C GLY A 30 -6.16 -14.83 -0.45
N ALA A 31 -6.93 -13.82 -0.03
CA ALA A 31 -6.39 -12.49 0.17
C ALA A 31 -5.15 -12.60 1.08
N PRO A 32 -4.05 -11.91 0.76
CA PRO A 32 -2.88 -11.90 1.64
C PRO A 32 -3.33 -11.50 3.04
N ARG A 33 -3.00 -12.32 4.04
CA ARG A 33 -3.32 -12.01 5.43
C ARG A 33 -2.55 -10.76 5.81
N SER A 34 -3.25 -9.63 5.95
CA SER A 34 -2.68 -8.41 6.50
C SER A 34 -2.33 -8.65 7.96
N VAL A 35 -1.10 -8.33 8.35
CA VAL A 35 -0.68 -8.35 9.75
C VAL A 35 -1.28 -7.12 10.45
N CYS A 36 -1.92 -7.31 11.60
CA CYS A 36 -2.35 -6.21 12.45
C CYS A 36 -1.33 -5.94 13.55
N LEU A 37 -0.93 -4.68 13.68
CA LEU A 37 0.03 -4.18 14.67
C LEU A 37 -0.69 -3.31 15.70
N SER A 38 0.06 -2.85 16.70
CA SER A 38 -0.40 -1.92 17.73
C SER A 38 0.50 -0.68 17.74
N TYR A 39 -0.07 0.47 18.09
CA TYR A 39 0.71 1.68 18.38
C TYR A 39 1.60 1.49 19.62
N ASN A 40 2.65 2.29 19.73
CA ASN A 40 3.53 2.38 20.91
C ASN A 40 4.23 1.07 21.31
N VAL A 41 4.35 0.11 20.39
CA VAL A 41 5.08 -1.14 20.59
C VAL A 41 6.29 -1.20 19.64
N PRO A 42 7.50 -1.54 20.14
CA PRO A 42 8.68 -1.70 19.29
C PRO A 42 8.44 -2.77 18.22
N LEU A 43 8.78 -2.44 16.97
CA LEU A 43 8.64 -3.36 15.85
C LEU A 43 9.72 -3.18 14.78
N ARG A 44 9.73 -4.13 13.85
CA ARG A 44 10.55 -4.11 12.64
C ARG A 44 9.64 -4.25 11.44
N MET A 45 9.88 -3.47 10.40
CA MET A 45 9.08 -3.53 9.18
C MET A 45 9.92 -3.37 7.93
N GLU A 46 9.56 -4.15 6.92
CA GLU A 46 10.20 -4.12 5.60
C GLU A 46 9.45 -3.18 4.67
N GLY A 47 10.21 -2.44 3.87
CA GLY A 47 9.66 -1.58 2.84
C GLY A 47 10.73 -0.82 2.11
N THR A 48 10.31 0.06 1.21
CA THR A 48 11.18 0.95 0.45
C THR A 48 11.01 2.38 0.91
N ILE A 49 12.11 3.07 1.18
CA ILE A 49 12.06 4.50 1.53
C ILE A 49 11.85 5.32 0.27
N GLU A 50 10.77 6.10 0.22
CA GLU A 50 10.50 7.04 -0.86
C GLU A 50 10.43 8.48 -0.32
N LEU A 51 10.74 9.46 -1.16
CA LEU A 51 10.54 10.87 -0.87
C LEU A 51 9.19 11.30 -1.44
N ARG A 52 8.32 11.84 -0.59
CA ARG A 52 7.04 12.45 -0.98
C ARG A 52 7.12 13.96 -0.82
N THR A 53 6.28 14.64 -1.59
CA THR A 53 6.09 16.09 -1.52
C THR A 53 4.61 16.36 -1.29
N HIS A 54 4.27 17.05 -0.20
CA HIS A 54 2.94 17.59 0.02
C HIS A 54 2.87 19.01 -0.56
N PRO A 55 1.84 19.35 -1.35
CA PRO A 55 1.79 20.62 -2.08
C PRO A 55 1.60 21.87 -1.21
N LEU A 56 1.13 21.71 0.04
CA LEU A 56 0.93 22.77 1.04
C LEU A 56 1.35 22.22 2.41
N PRO A 57 1.77 23.02 3.42
CA PRO A 57 1.92 22.47 4.76
C PRO A 57 0.57 21.97 5.30
N GLY A 58 0.64 21.01 6.23
CA GLY A 58 -0.53 20.45 6.88
C GLY A 58 -1.05 21.40 7.95
N ASP A 59 -2.38 21.46 8.05
CA ASP A 59 -3.24 22.16 9.03
C ASP A 59 -2.91 23.61 9.48
N GLU A 60 -3.86 24.17 10.22
CA GLU A 60 -4.03 25.59 10.57
C GLU A 60 -3.04 26.12 11.62
N TYR A 61 -2.13 25.28 12.10
CA TYR A 61 -1.19 25.60 13.17
C TYR A 61 0.26 25.83 12.70
N ALA A 62 0.54 25.71 11.39
CA ALA A 62 1.85 26.03 10.83
C ALA A 62 2.10 27.56 10.83
N ASP A 63 3.38 27.96 10.80
CA ASP A 63 3.77 29.38 10.67
C ASP A 63 3.30 29.92 9.31
N PRO A 64 2.69 31.12 9.21
CA PRO A 64 2.36 31.80 7.95
C PRO A 64 3.48 31.74 6.88
N GLU A 65 4.76 31.82 7.28
CA GLU A 65 5.90 31.74 6.36
C GLU A 65 6.16 30.33 5.81
N GLU A 66 5.71 29.27 6.51
CA GLU A 66 5.81 27.88 6.06
C GLU A 66 4.75 27.51 4.99
N PHE A 67 3.73 28.36 4.77
CA PHE A 67 2.67 28.14 3.76
C PHE A 67 3.09 28.39 2.31
N GLU A 68 4.27 28.95 2.07
CA GLU A 68 4.67 29.31 0.71
C GLU A 68 5.37 28.17 -0.05
N HIS A 69 5.73 27.06 0.62
CA HIS A 69 6.58 26.03 0.03
C HIS A 69 6.06 24.59 0.20
N PRO A 70 6.22 23.72 -0.82
CA PRO A 70 5.91 22.31 -0.70
C PRO A 70 6.76 21.61 0.36
N VAL A 71 6.12 20.82 1.21
CA VAL A 71 6.80 20.08 2.29
C VAL A 71 7.25 18.72 1.80
N LYS A 72 8.54 18.43 1.93
CA LYS A 72 9.10 17.11 1.61
C LYS A 72 9.17 16.26 2.86
N TYR A 73 8.74 15.02 2.75
CA TYR A 73 8.78 14.05 3.85
C TYR A 73 9.12 12.67 3.31
N ARG A 74 9.65 11.81 4.18
CA ARG A 74 9.97 10.43 3.82
C ARG A 74 8.82 9.52 4.20
N ILE A 75 8.55 8.56 3.32
CA ILE A 75 7.67 7.45 3.62
C ILE A 75 8.46 6.15 3.58
N LEU A 76 8.04 5.20 4.40
CA LEU A 76 8.30 3.78 4.19
C LEU A 76 7.10 3.20 3.45
N LYS A 77 7.30 2.85 2.18
CA LYS A 77 6.32 2.12 1.39
C LYS A 77 6.46 0.63 1.67
N LEU A 78 5.43 0.05 2.26
CA LEU A 78 5.46 -1.33 2.75
C LEU A 78 5.39 -2.33 1.59
N ASP A 79 6.01 -3.49 1.78
CA ASP A 79 5.94 -4.58 0.80
C ASP A 79 4.54 -5.24 0.74
N GLY A 80 3.72 -5.03 1.76
CA GLY A 80 2.33 -5.48 1.82
C GLY A 80 1.49 -4.64 2.78
N PRO A 81 0.15 -4.67 2.64
CA PRO A 81 -0.74 -3.90 3.50
C PRO A 81 -0.78 -4.44 4.92
N ILE A 82 -0.83 -3.53 5.90
CA ILE A 82 -1.03 -3.86 7.32
C ILE A 82 -2.30 -3.22 7.86
N CYS A 83 -2.67 -3.62 9.07
CA CYS A 83 -3.62 -2.91 9.93
C CYS A 83 -2.89 -2.42 11.18
N VAL A 84 -3.40 -1.38 11.81
CA VAL A 84 -2.94 -0.93 13.13
C VAL A 84 -4.17 -0.71 14.00
N PHE A 85 -4.24 -1.38 15.14
CA PHE A 85 -5.36 -1.21 16.07
C PHE A 85 -5.19 0.05 16.90
N ALA A 86 -6.31 0.77 17.11
CA ALA A 86 -6.38 1.83 18.11
C ALA A 86 -5.94 1.29 19.48
N ASP A 87 -5.25 2.13 20.23
CA ASP A 87 -4.95 1.87 21.63
C ASP A 87 -6.23 2.12 22.46
N PRO A 88 -6.75 1.12 23.20
CA PRO A 88 -7.94 1.30 24.01
C PRO A 88 -7.79 2.31 25.16
N HIS A 89 -6.56 2.76 25.44
CA HIS A 89 -6.23 3.73 26.48
C HIS A 89 -5.87 5.12 25.95
N ASP A 90 -5.88 5.32 24.62
CA ASP A 90 -5.58 6.60 23.98
C ASP A 90 -6.65 6.92 22.92
N ASP A 91 -7.53 7.88 23.25
CA ASP A 91 -8.65 8.32 22.41
C ASP A 91 -8.23 9.12 21.18
N THR A 92 -6.95 9.48 21.08
CA THR A 92 -6.39 10.15 19.90
C THR A 92 -6.06 9.16 18.79
N THR A 93 -5.96 7.86 19.09
CA THR A 93 -5.63 6.82 18.11
C THR A 93 -6.87 6.25 17.42
N LYS A 94 -6.73 5.83 16.16
CA LYS A 94 -7.78 5.16 15.38
C LYS A 94 -7.27 3.88 14.76
N THR A 95 -8.17 2.91 14.59
CA THR A 95 -7.82 1.68 13.85
C THR A 95 -7.71 2.00 12.37
N GLU A 96 -6.55 1.75 11.79
CA GLU A 96 -6.26 1.97 10.38
C GLU A 96 -6.15 0.61 9.66
N TYR A 97 -6.79 0.50 8.49
CA TYR A 97 -6.79 -0.73 7.68
C TYR A 97 -6.10 -0.49 6.35
N ALA A 98 -5.52 -1.55 5.79
CA ALA A 98 -4.87 -1.54 4.48
C ALA A 98 -3.80 -0.43 4.35
N VAL A 99 -3.07 -0.16 5.42
CA VAL A 99 -1.97 0.80 5.44
C VAL A 99 -0.83 0.26 4.60
N THR A 100 -0.42 1.04 3.59
CA THR A 100 0.65 0.69 2.66
C THR A 100 1.81 1.69 2.67
N GLU A 101 1.58 2.88 3.21
CA GLU A 101 2.56 3.95 3.33
C GLU A 101 2.55 4.49 4.75
N ILE A 102 3.75 4.61 5.33
CA ILE A 102 3.95 5.13 6.68
C ILE A 102 4.95 6.27 6.60
N GLN A 103 4.59 7.45 7.08
CA GLN A 103 5.52 8.56 7.17
C GLN A 103 6.58 8.28 8.24
N MET A 104 7.83 8.54 7.90
CA MET A 104 8.95 8.40 8.81
C MET A 104 9.15 9.70 9.58
N ALA A 105 9.00 9.63 10.90
CA ALA A 105 9.14 10.75 11.81
C ALA A 105 10.61 10.96 12.21
N ILE A 106 11.39 11.51 11.28
CA ILE A 106 12.83 11.70 11.44
C ILE A 106 13.25 13.06 10.90
N PRO A 107 14.37 13.64 11.38
CA PRO A 107 14.95 14.83 10.77
C PRO A 107 15.24 14.63 9.28
N PHE A 108 15.10 15.70 8.49
CA PHE A 108 15.14 15.60 7.03
C PHE A 108 16.50 15.13 6.48
N ASP A 109 17.62 15.26 7.16
CA ASP A 109 18.90 14.75 6.65
C ASP A 109 19.21 13.30 7.09
N THR A 110 18.44 12.78 8.04
CA THR A 110 18.67 11.44 8.59
C THR A 110 18.33 10.37 7.55
N TYR A 111 19.23 9.40 7.38
CA TYR A 111 19.06 8.26 6.46
C TYR A 111 18.90 8.62 4.98
N ALA A 112 19.36 9.79 4.53
CA ALA A 112 19.29 10.19 3.12
C ALA A 112 19.92 9.17 2.16
N SER A 113 20.96 8.45 2.59
CA SER A 113 21.63 7.39 1.82
C SER A 113 20.77 6.13 1.59
N PHE A 114 19.63 6.01 2.25
CA PHE A 114 18.68 4.91 2.11
C PHE A 114 17.49 5.23 1.21
N LEU A 115 17.45 6.43 0.62
CA LEU A 115 16.39 6.79 -0.33
C LEU A 115 16.38 5.82 -1.52
N ASN A 116 15.17 5.38 -1.89
CA ASN A 116 14.88 4.39 -2.92
C ASN A 116 15.48 3.00 -2.66
N LYS A 117 15.91 2.71 -1.41
CA LYS A 117 16.39 1.39 -1.01
C LYS A 117 15.32 0.66 -0.23
N ARG A 118 15.28 -0.67 -0.42
CA ARG A 118 14.52 -1.57 0.44
C ARG A 118 15.29 -1.77 1.75
N VAL A 119 14.59 -1.66 2.87
CA VAL A 119 15.18 -1.62 4.21
C VAL A 119 14.31 -2.39 5.21
N VAL A 120 14.91 -2.73 6.35
CA VAL A 120 14.20 -2.99 7.60
C VAL A 120 14.28 -1.71 8.44
N ALA A 121 13.14 -1.09 8.70
CA ALA A 121 13.02 0.00 9.66
C ALA A 121 12.65 -0.56 11.04
N GLU A 122 13.33 -0.09 12.08
CA GLU A 122 13.08 -0.44 13.48
C GLU A 122 12.56 0.81 14.19
N GLY A 123 11.49 0.67 14.98
CA GLY A 123 10.84 1.82 15.60
C GLY A 123 9.53 1.50 16.30
N GLU A 124 8.76 2.54 16.57
CA GLU A 124 7.42 2.46 17.17
C GLU A 124 6.42 3.21 16.28
N LEU A 125 5.23 2.64 16.11
CA LEU A 125 4.16 3.30 15.36
C LEU A 125 3.39 4.25 16.26
N TYR A 126 2.95 5.36 15.68
CA TYR A 126 2.00 6.27 16.31
C TYR A 126 0.97 6.79 15.29
N HIS A 127 -0.19 7.21 15.78
CA HIS A 127 -1.26 7.74 14.94
C HIS A 127 -1.02 9.21 14.60
N ARG A 128 -1.53 9.66 13.46
CA ARG A 128 -1.51 11.09 13.10
C ARG A 128 -2.38 11.89 14.07
N ILE A 129 -1.73 12.77 14.82
CA ILE A 129 -2.43 13.72 15.71
C ILE A 129 -2.63 15.09 15.02
N VAL A 130 -1.56 15.79 14.62
CA VAL A 130 -1.61 17.14 14.00
C VAL A 130 -0.41 17.45 13.09
N GLY A 131 -0.45 18.55 12.34
CA GLY A 131 0.68 19.22 11.69
C GLY A 131 1.19 18.56 10.41
N HIS A 132 2.51 18.42 10.29
CA HIS A 132 3.21 17.83 9.13
C HIS A 132 3.10 16.31 9.01
N HIS A 133 2.04 15.70 9.56
CA HIS A 133 1.78 14.27 9.49
C HIS A 133 0.82 13.99 8.32
N TYR A 134 1.35 13.54 7.19
CA TYR A 134 0.61 13.40 5.94
C TYR A 134 0.03 12.00 5.72
N THR A 135 0.45 11.00 6.51
CA THR A 135 -0.13 9.66 6.52
C THR A 135 -0.88 9.39 7.82
N PRO A 136 -1.89 8.49 7.86
CA PRO A 136 -2.61 8.16 9.09
C PRO A 136 -1.75 7.48 10.15
N VAL A 137 -0.73 6.74 9.71
CA VAL A 137 0.23 6.04 10.55
C VAL A 137 1.62 6.59 10.30
N LEU A 138 2.37 6.80 11.37
CA LEU A 138 3.76 7.23 11.34
C LEU A 138 4.63 6.23 12.08
N ILE A 139 5.94 6.27 11.82
CA ILE A 139 6.95 5.51 12.56
C ILE A 139 8.02 6.45 13.11
N GLU A 140 8.25 6.40 14.42
CA GLU A 140 9.46 6.95 15.04
C GLU A 140 10.60 5.94 14.83
N VAL A 141 11.51 6.28 13.91
CA VAL A 141 12.57 5.34 13.49
C VAL A 141 13.75 5.41 14.43
N LYS A 142 14.08 4.27 15.03
CA LYS A 142 15.22 4.06 15.94
C LYS A 142 16.41 3.41 15.23
N GLY A 143 16.18 2.74 14.09
CA GLY A 143 17.23 2.12 13.29
C GLY A 143 16.79 1.76 11.88
N ILE A 144 17.75 1.70 10.95
CA ILE A 144 17.53 1.26 9.58
C ILE A 144 18.65 0.33 9.16
N THR A 145 18.28 -0.82 8.60
CA THR A 145 19.22 -1.78 8.00
C THR A 145 18.85 -1.98 6.53
N PRO A 146 19.81 -1.91 5.58
CA PRO A 146 19.52 -2.17 4.17
C PRO A 146 19.22 -3.65 3.96
N ILE A 147 18.23 -3.96 3.12
CA ILE A 147 18.01 -5.30 2.60
C ILE A 147 18.74 -5.36 1.25
N PRO A 148 19.75 -6.23 1.08
CA PRO A 148 20.42 -6.40 -0.21
C PRO A 148 19.40 -6.71 -1.30
N ALA A 149 19.57 -6.08 -2.47
CA ALA A 149 18.86 -6.51 -3.65
C ALA A 149 19.23 -7.97 -3.95
N PRO A 150 18.28 -8.82 -4.39
CA PRO A 150 18.57 -10.19 -4.80
C PRO A 150 19.56 -10.25 -5.96
#